data_AF-A0A6M0GFV8-F1
#
_entry.id   AF-A0A6M0GFV8-F1
#
_cell.length_a   1.000
_cell.length_b   1.000
_cell.length_c   1.000
_cell.angle_alpha   90.00
_cell.angle_beta   90.00
_cell.angle_gamma   90.00
#
_symmetry.space_group_name_H-M   'P 1'
#
loop_
_entity.id
_entity.type
_entity.pdbx_description
1 polymer ?
#
loop_
_entity_poly.entity_id
_entity_poly.type
_entity_poly.pdbx_seq_one_letter_code
_entity_poly.pdbx_strand_id
1 'polypeptide(L)'
;MPLRFPSDRHFLSGLSIPKAAGNSIFLIDKSLVQNDVNEINSGQATREDNKFTTSSGRIYGFHHDILYPIEGLGIVNLSSQEYKLLKQFKQNKDKAMQTMNILVSREIISSDRADLIRKISQDFGLIS
;
A
#
# COMPACT_ATOMS: atom_id res chain seq x y z
N MET A 1 -0.72 -3.21 25.60
CA MET A 1 -1.47 -4.09 24.70
C MET A 1 -0.66 -4.29 23.43
N PRO A 2 -0.64 -5.50 22.84
CA PRO A 2 0.04 -5.73 21.57
C PRO A 2 -0.60 -4.88 20.46
N LEU A 3 0.21 -4.36 19.56
CA LEU A 3 -0.25 -3.67 18.36
C LEU A 3 -0.80 -4.70 17.37
N ARG A 4 -1.93 -4.35 16.78
CA ARG A 4 -2.66 -5.15 15.81
C ARG A 4 -2.08 -5.01 14.41
N PHE A 5 -2.25 -6.08 13.67
CA PHE A 5 -1.88 -6.21 12.27
C PHE A 5 -2.52 -5.11 11.40
N PRO A 6 -1.85 -4.63 10.34
CA PRO A 6 -2.41 -3.63 9.44
C PRO A 6 -3.74 -4.03 8.81
N SER A 7 -4.67 -3.07 8.71
CA SER A 7 -5.97 -3.32 8.09
C SER A 7 -5.84 -3.78 6.63
N ASP A 8 -6.78 -4.62 6.17
CA ASP A 8 -6.75 -5.25 4.85
C ASP A 8 -6.65 -4.27 3.68
N ARG A 9 -7.05 -3.00 3.86
CA ARG A 9 -6.95 -1.93 2.84
C ARG A 9 -5.53 -1.66 2.36
N HIS A 10 -4.53 -2.04 3.15
CA HIS A 10 -3.11 -1.92 2.79
C HIS A 10 -2.63 -3.10 1.95
N PHE A 11 -3.49 -4.06 1.63
CA PHE A 11 -3.17 -5.19 0.75
C PHE A 11 -4.01 -5.11 -0.52
N LEU A 12 -3.47 -5.59 -1.64
CA LEU A 12 -4.16 -5.58 -2.94
C LEU A 12 -5.49 -6.35 -2.92
N SER A 13 -5.59 -7.38 -2.07
CA SER A 13 -6.84 -8.13 -1.88
C SER A 13 -7.94 -7.32 -1.18
N GLY A 14 -7.59 -6.37 -0.31
CA GLY A 14 -8.51 -5.62 0.54
C GLY A 14 -8.73 -4.16 0.13
N LEU A 15 -8.34 -3.77 -1.10
CA LEU A 15 -8.51 -2.40 -1.59
C LEU A 15 -9.95 -1.89 -1.42
N SER A 16 -10.12 -0.81 -0.66
CA SER A 16 -11.45 -0.32 -0.24
C SER A 16 -11.69 1.13 -0.65
N ILE A 17 -11.93 2.03 0.29
CA ILE A 17 -12.15 3.46 0.01
C ILE A 17 -10.81 4.18 0.18
N PRO A 18 -10.36 4.95 -0.83
CA PRO A 18 -9.17 5.77 -0.72
C PRO A 18 -9.38 6.84 0.36
N LYS A 19 -8.34 7.12 1.15
CA LYS A 19 -8.31 8.24 2.07
C LYS A 19 -7.71 9.47 1.39
N ALA A 20 -7.87 10.64 2.01
CA ALA A 20 -7.22 11.87 1.57
C ALA A 20 -5.68 11.76 1.65
N ALA A 21 -5.17 11.06 2.68
CA ALA A 21 -3.76 10.74 2.85
C ALA A 21 -3.58 9.32 3.43
N GLY A 22 -2.38 8.75 3.32
CA GLY A 22 -2.05 7.43 3.89
C GLY A 22 -2.68 6.26 3.10
N ASN A 23 -2.55 6.29 1.77
CA ASN A 23 -2.89 5.17 0.90
C ASN A 23 -1.63 4.35 0.56
N SER A 24 -0.90 3.94 1.58
CA SER A 24 0.21 2.99 1.46
C SER A 24 -0.33 1.58 1.22
N ILE A 25 0.35 0.80 0.39
CA ILE A 25 0.03 -0.61 0.15
C ILE A 25 1.28 -1.48 0.26
N PHE A 26 1.10 -2.72 0.70
CA PHE A 26 2.09 -3.78 0.66
C PHE A 26 2.05 -4.49 -0.69
N LEU A 27 3.22 -4.64 -1.29
CA LEU A 27 3.52 -5.47 -2.46
C LEU A 27 4.34 -6.70 -2.04
N ILE A 28 4.10 -7.18 -0.82
CA ILE A 28 4.77 -8.32 -0.19
C ILE A 28 3.73 -9.22 0.49
N ASP A 29 4.13 -10.44 0.79
CA ASP A 29 3.26 -11.40 1.44
C ASP A 29 2.87 -10.99 2.85
N LYS A 30 1.64 -11.33 3.24
CA LYS A 30 1.11 -11.10 4.59
C LYS A 30 1.97 -11.75 5.68
N SER A 31 2.64 -12.87 5.39
CA SER A 31 3.53 -13.55 6.32
C SER A 31 4.75 -12.69 6.68
N LEU A 32 5.31 -11.95 5.73
CA LEU A 32 6.42 -11.03 5.99
C LEU A 32 5.99 -9.85 6.84
N VAL A 33 4.78 -9.33 6.61
CA VAL A 33 4.18 -8.30 7.49
C VAL A 33 3.92 -8.86 8.88
N GLN A 34 3.50 -10.13 9.00
CA GLN A 34 3.27 -10.76 10.30
C GLN A 34 4.57 -10.89 11.10
N ASN A 35 5.69 -11.19 10.44
CA ASN A 35 7.01 -11.22 11.08
C ASN A 35 7.38 -9.84 11.64
N ASP A 36 7.17 -8.77 10.88
CA ASP A 36 7.41 -7.40 11.35
C ASP A 36 6.51 -7.06 12.56
N VAL A 37 5.23 -7.43 12.52
CA VAL A 37 4.30 -7.22 13.64
C VAL A 37 4.75 -7.96 14.89
N ASN A 38 5.27 -9.19 14.75
CA ASN A 38 5.82 -9.95 15.86
C ASN A 38 7.09 -9.30 16.41
N GLU A 39 7.97 -8.80 15.54
CA GLU A 39 9.19 -8.06 15.91
C GLU A 39 8.85 -6.77 16.69
N ILE A 40 7.84 -6.02 16.25
CA ILE A 40 7.34 -4.82 16.93
C ILE A 40 6.79 -5.19 18.30
N ASN A 41 5.95 -6.22 18.38
CA ASN A 41 5.31 -6.64 19.63
C ASN A 41 6.26 -7.29 20.63
N SER A 42 7.37 -7.86 20.17
CA SER A 42 8.44 -8.40 21.04
C SER A 42 9.43 -7.33 21.50
N GLY A 43 9.32 -6.09 21.01
CA GLY A 43 10.23 -4.99 21.33
C GLY A 43 11.58 -5.05 20.63
N GLN A 44 11.69 -5.84 19.55
CA GLN A 44 12.92 -5.97 18.76
C GLN A 44 13.06 -4.87 17.69
N ALA A 45 11.94 -4.28 17.26
CA ALA A 45 11.95 -3.17 16.31
C ALA A 45 12.44 -1.87 16.97
N THR A 46 13.14 -1.04 16.22
CA THR A 46 13.56 0.29 16.69
C THR A 46 12.34 1.20 16.75
N ARG A 47 12.12 1.86 17.90
CA ARG A 47 11.00 2.81 18.08
C ARG A 47 11.53 4.24 18.13
N GLU A 48 11.03 5.08 17.22
CA GLU A 48 11.31 6.51 17.16
C GLU A 48 9.96 7.24 17.10
N ASP A 49 9.66 8.03 18.14
CA ASP A 49 8.35 8.68 18.33
C ASP A 49 7.15 7.71 18.17
N ASN A 50 6.37 7.93 17.13
CA ASN A 50 5.17 7.18 16.76
C ASN A 50 5.43 6.21 15.59
N LYS A 51 6.69 5.86 15.35
CA LYS A 51 7.10 4.96 14.28
C LYS A 51 7.90 3.78 14.81
N PHE A 52 7.79 2.67 14.09
CA PHE A 52 8.60 1.48 14.27
C PHE A 52 9.37 1.19 13.00
N THR A 53 10.68 0.99 13.11
CA THR A 53 11.55 0.53 12.03
C THR A 53 11.95 -0.90 12.34
N THR A 54 11.56 -1.82 11.47
CA THR A 54 11.89 -3.24 11.62
C THR A 54 13.24 -3.59 11.00
N SER A 55 13.79 -4.75 11.35
CA SER A 55 15.02 -5.31 10.79
C SER A 55 14.98 -5.47 9.26
N SER A 56 13.78 -5.63 8.70
CA SER A 56 13.52 -5.68 7.26
C SER A 56 13.60 -4.30 6.57
N GLY A 57 13.82 -3.22 7.33
CA GLY A 57 13.88 -1.85 6.83
C GLY A 57 12.51 -1.24 6.51
N ARG A 58 11.41 -1.87 6.94
CA ARG A 58 10.06 -1.31 6.80
C ARG A 58 9.72 -0.44 8.00
N ILE A 59 9.04 0.66 7.71
CA ILE A 59 8.63 1.66 8.68
C ILE A 59 7.12 1.64 8.81
N TYR A 60 6.66 1.54 10.05
CA TYR A 60 5.26 1.49 10.42
C TYR A 60 4.91 2.66 11.32
N GLY A 61 3.76 3.26 11.08
CA GLY A 61 3.08 4.07 12.08
C GLY A 61 2.01 3.25 12.77
N PHE A 62 1.40 3.81 13.81
CA PHE A 62 0.21 3.22 14.41
C PHE A 62 -0.83 4.29 14.73
N HIS A 63 -2.09 3.92 14.64
CA HIS A 63 -3.22 4.74 15.05
C HIS A 63 -4.09 3.92 15.99
N HIS A 64 -4.29 4.43 17.21
CA HIS A 64 -4.75 3.65 18.36
C HIS A 64 -3.84 2.44 18.60
N ASP A 65 -4.29 1.27 18.20
CA ASP A 65 -3.60 -0.01 18.36
C ASP A 65 -3.39 -0.71 17.01
N ILE A 66 -3.64 -0.06 15.88
CA ILE A 66 -3.50 -0.65 14.53
C ILE A 66 -2.28 -0.08 13.84
N LEU A 67 -1.39 -0.97 13.39
CA LEU A 67 -0.24 -0.60 12.57
C LEU A 67 -0.68 -0.21 11.15
N TYR A 68 0.05 0.71 10.52
CA TYR A 68 -0.08 0.99 9.10
C TYR A 68 1.31 1.21 8.47
N PRO A 69 1.52 0.76 7.22
CA PRO A 69 2.79 0.97 6.55
C PRO A 69 3.00 2.45 6.24
N ILE A 70 4.23 2.93 6.41
CA ILE A 70 4.66 4.26 5.98
C ILE A 70 5.56 4.13 4.75
N GLU A 71 6.64 3.37 4.84
CA GLU A 71 7.63 3.21 3.76
C GLU A 71 8.55 2.02 4.00
N GLY A 72 9.41 1.71 3.02
CA GLY A 72 10.37 0.62 3.09
C GLY A 72 10.13 -0.45 2.04
N LEU A 73 10.92 -1.54 2.10
CA LEU A 73 10.92 -2.58 1.08
C LEU A 73 9.53 -3.18 0.87
N GLY A 74 9.01 -3.09 -0.35
CA GLY A 74 7.70 -3.64 -0.70
C GLY A 74 6.51 -2.79 -0.24
N ILE A 75 6.72 -1.54 0.17
CA ILE A 75 5.65 -0.58 0.46
C ILE A 75 5.62 0.49 -0.64
N VAL A 76 4.42 0.76 -1.16
CA VAL A 76 4.20 1.85 -2.12
C VAL A 76 3.19 2.83 -1.55
N ASN A 77 3.57 4.12 -1.52
CA ASN A 77 2.67 5.21 -1.20
C ASN A 77 1.93 5.68 -2.44
N LEU A 78 0.60 5.79 -2.34
CA LEU A 78 -0.27 6.18 -3.46
C LEU A 78 -1.03 7.47 -3.16
N SER A 79 -1.29 8.25 -4.19
CA SER A 79 -2.31 9.29 -4.18
C SER A 79 -3.70 8.65 -4.12
N SER A 80 -4.72 9.43 -3.74
CA SER A 80 -6.10 8.95 -3.76
C SER A 80 -6.55 8.51 -5.15
N GLN A 81 -6.02 9.11 -6.23
CA GLN A 81 -6.36 8.74 -7.61
C GLN A 81 -5.70 7.44 -8.03
N GLU A 82 -4.43 7.24 -7.67
CA GLU A 82 -3.71 6.00 -7.94
C GLU A 82 -4.32 4.81 -7.21
N TYR A 83 -4.74 4.99 -5.95
CA TYR A 83 -5.44 3.95 -5.20
C TYR A 83 -6.79 3.59 -5.83
N LYS A 84 -7.56 4.58 -6.30
CA LYS A 84 -8.80 4.35 -7.05
C LYS A 84 -8.53 3.58 -8.34
N LEU A 85 -7.45 3.94 -9.03
CA LEU A 85 -7.07 3.30 -10.28
C LEU A 85 -6.72 1.82 -10.08
N LEU A 86 -5.92 1.47 -9.06
CA LEU A 86 -5.66 0.07 -8.71
C LEU A 86 -6.95 -0.70 -8.39
N LYS A 87 -7.85 -0.08 -7.63
CA LYS A 87 -9.16 -0.69 -7.35
C LYS A 87 -9.97 -0.91 -8.62
N GLN A 88 -9.94 0.02 -9.57
CA GLN A 88 -10.62 -0.14 -10.85
C GLN A 88 -9.99 -1.25 -11.70
N PHE A 89 -8.67 -1.39 -11.71
CA PHE A 89 -8.00 -2.49 -12.43
C PHE A 89 -8.53 -3.86 -12.00
N LYS A 90 -8.72 -4.06 -10.69
CA LYS A 90 -9.33 -5.27 -10.12
C LYS A 90 -10.77 -5.53 -10.57
N GLN A 91 -11.49 -4.48 -10.99
CA GLN A 91 -12.92 -4.56 -11.33
C GLN A 91 -13.16 -4.63 -12.84
N ASN A 92 -12.45 -3.80 -13.61
CA ASN A 92 -12.58 -3.68 -15.06
C ASN A 92 -11.31 -3.04 -15.64
N LYS A 93 -10.49 -3.87 -16.30
CA LYS A 93 -9.22 -3.50 -16.93
C LYS A 93 -9.37 -2.37 -17.95
N ASP A 94 -10.32 -2.47 -18.87
CA ASP A 94 -10.45 -1.52 -19.98
C ASP A 94 -10.86 -0.13 -19.47
N LYS A 95 -11.80 -0.08 -18.53
CA LYS A 95 -12.21 1.16 -17.89
C LYS A 95 -11.08 1.78 -17.07
N ALA A 96 -10.28 0.95 -16.38
CA ALA A 96 -9.12 1.41 -15.66
C ALA A 96 -8.07 2.00 -16.61
N MET A 97 -7.78 1.36 -17.74
CA MET A 97 -6.87 1.88 -18.75
C MET A 97 -7.34 3.22 -19.34
N GLN A 98 -8.63 3.34 -19.67
CA GLN A 98 -9.21 4.61 -20.12
C GLN A 98 -9.06 5.71 -19.06
N THR A 99 -9.35 5.38 -17.80
CA THR A 99 -9.21 6.31 -16.67
C THR A 99 -7.76 6.74 -16.49
N MET A 100 -6.81 5.80 -16.54
CA MET A 100 -5.38 6.07 -16.46
C MET A 100 -4.93 7.06 -17.55
N ASN A 101 -5.32 6.83 -18.81
CA ASN A 101 -4.98 7.71 -19.92
C ASN A 101 -5.53 9.14 -19.73
N ILE A 102 -6.74 9.28 -19.17
CA ILE A 102 -7.33 10.59 -18.82
C ILE A 102 -6.55 11.26 -17.68
N LEU A 103 -6.13 10.51 -16.67
CA LEU A 103 -5.38 11.06 -15.54
C LEU A 103 -3.98 11.53 -15.98
N VAL A 104 -3.32 10.79 -16.87
CA VAL A 104 -2.02 11.17 -17.44
C VAL A 104 -2.15 12.38 -18.35
N SER A 105 -3.12 12.41 -19.26
CA SER A 105 -3.30 13.55 -20.19
C SER A 105 -3.68 14.85 -19.50
N ARG A 106 -4.25 14.78 -18.29
CA ARG A 106 -4.57 15.92 -17.43
C ARG A 106 -3.49 16.22 -16.40
N GLU A 107 -2.34 15.54 -16.47
CA GLU A 107 -1.21 15.72 -15.55
C GLU A 107 -1.58 15.49 -14.06
N ILE A 108 -2.65 14.73 -13.79
CA ILE A 108 -3.08 14.40 -12.42
C ILE A 108 -2.18 13.31 -11.82
N ILE A 109 -1.67 12.41 -12.66
CA ILE A 109 -0.60 11.46 -12.33
C ILE A 109 0.45 11.53 -13.45
N SER A 110 1.72 11.33 -13.10
CA SER A 110 2.78 11.25 -14.12
C SER A 110 2.78 9.91 -14.86
N SER A 111 3.42 9.85 -16.02
CA SER A 111 3.60 8.61 -16.79
C SER A 111 4.29 7.51 -15.98
N ASP A 112 5.35 7.84 -15.24
CA ASP A 112 6.05 6.87 -14.38
C ASP A 112 5.15 6.26 -13.31
N ARG A 113 4.25 7.08 -12.74
CA ARG A 113 3.27 6.61 -11.76
C ARG A 113 2.21 5.74 -12.42
N ALA A 114 1.75 6.08 -13.61
CA ALA A 114 0.84 5.24 -14.38
C ALA A 114 1.48 3.88 -14.70
N ASP A 115 2.75 3.86 -15.13
CA ASP A 115 3.49 2.63 -15.40
C ASP A 115 3.70 1.78 -14.15
N LEU A 116 4.00 2.39 -13.00
CA LEU A 116 4.04 1.68 -11.72
C LEU A 116 2.70 0.99 -11.41
N ILE A 117 1.58 1.69 -11.54
CA ILE A 117 0.24 1.15 -11.26
C ILE A 117 -0.10 0.00 -12.21
N ARG A 118 0.24 0.16 -13.50
CA ARG A 118 0.08 -0.90 -14.50
C ARG A 118 0.91 -2.13 -14.14
N LYS A 119 2.19 -1.93 -13.79
CA LYS A 119 3.09 -3.00 -13.37
C LYS A 119 2.58 -3.74 -12.14
N ILE A 120 2.16 -3.02 -11.09
CA ILE A 120 1.51 -3.62 -9.91
C ILE A 120 0.29 -4.44 -10.31
N SER A 121 -0.54 -3.93 -11.22
CA SER A 121 -1.75 -4.62 -11.66
C SER A 121 -1.43 -5.92 -12.41
N GLN A 122 -0.34 -5.95 -13.18
CA GLN A 122 0.14 -7.14 -13.90
C GLN A 122 0.78 -8.16 -12.95
N ASP A 123 1.77 -7.72 -12.16
CA ASP A 123 2.58 -8.58 -11.29
C ASP A 123 1.72 -9.31 -10.24
N PHE A 124 0.60 -8.70 -9.83
CA PHE A 124 -0.30 -9.24 -8.81
C PHE A 124 -1.64 -9.74 -9.39
N GLY A 125 -1.73 -9.94 -10.71
CA GLY A 125 -2.88 -10.58 -11.35
C GLY A 125 -4.20 -9.83 -11.19
N LEU A 126 -4.16 -8.50 -11.02
CA LEU A 126 -5.37 -7.67 -11.05
C LEU A 126 -5.94 -7.54 -12.46
N ILE A 127 -5.10 -7.81 -13.47
CA ILE A 127 -5.50 -7.91 -14.86
C ILE A 127 -4.97 -9.21 -15.45
N SER A 128 -5.88 -10.02 -16.01
CA SER A 128 -5.56 -11.15 -16.90
C SER A 128 -5.28 -10.67 -18.33
#